data_AF-A0AAU8GZZ7-F1
#
_entry.id   AF-A0AAU8GZZ7-F1
#
_cell.length_a   1.000
_cell.length_b   1.000
_cell.length_c   1.000
_cell.angle_alpha   90.00
_cell.angle_beta   90.00
_cell.angle_gamma   90.00
#
_symmetry.space_group_name_H-M   'P 1'
#
loop_
_entity.id
_entity.type
_entity.pdbx_description
1 polymer ?
#
loop_
_entity_poly.entity_id
_entity_poly.type
_entity_poly.pdbx_seq_one_letter_code
_entity_poly.pdbx_strand_id
1 'polypeptide(L)'
;MTETTETQTKSKKEIIIEKKKRLVQNPRSIVIRVSNASIPANIVRSIFDLDKVVNNIMKNTGFTVSLQDAKKAIEEVKKLSSSLWEEIKKVVPSLYAYNHENWQELNDRDEVKETLARARNAMVFIPRSNECAQIAIGFKVLGRVRLEYSNTGNLEGVNKIAKIITDYAEKINSLNLTLSKNIQKSGENNGNNDN
;
A
#
# COMPACT_ATOMS: atom_id res chain seq x y z
N MET A 1 6.79 -41.50 -34.13
CA MET A 1 6.18 -40.16 -34.13
C MET A 1 6.39 -39.57 -32.75
N THR A 2 7.43 -38.76 -32.59
CA THR A 2 7.72 -38.04 -31.34
C THR A 2 6.88 -36.76 -31.34
N GLU A 3 5.85 -36.73 -30.49
CA GLU A 3 5.11 -35.51 -30.18
C GLU A 3 6.06 -34.53 -29.49
N THR A 4 6.53 -33.54 -30.25
CA THR A 4 7.17 -32.36 -29.69
C THR A 4 6.12 -31.57 -28.93
N THR A 5 6.11 -31.70 -27.60
CA THR A 5 5.41 -30.77 -26.70
C THR A 5 6.00 -29.38 -26.87
N GLU A 6 5.41 -28.58 -27.76
CA GLU A 6 5.61 -27.14 -27.81
C GLU A 6 5.19 -26.55 -26.47
N THR A 7 6.17 -26.21 -25.65
CA THR A 7 5.94 -25.43 -24.43
C THR A 7 5.62 -24.01 -24.88
N GLN A 8 4.35 -23.71 -25.14
CA GLN A 8 3.90 -22.35 -25.47
C GLN A 8 4.36 -21.39 -24.37
N THR A 9 5.31 -20.53 -24.73
CA THR A 9 5.90 -19.58 -23.77
C THR A 9 4.86 -18.53 -23.45
N LYS A 10 4.31 -18.56 -22.23
CA LYS A 10 3.31 -17.58 -21.76
C LYS A 10 3.82 -16.16 -22.00
N SER A 11 2.97 -15.29 -22.54
CA SER A 11 3.29 -13.88 -22.74
C SER A 11 3.52 -13.18 -21.40
N LYS A 12 4.34 -12.11 -21.39
CA LYS A 12 4.56 -11.27 -20.19
C LYS A 12 3.25 -10.79 -19.56
N LYS A 13 2.23 -10.54 -20.38
CA LYS A 13 0.89 -10.10 -19.94
C LYS A 13 0.18 -11.20 -19.15
N GLU A 14 0.21 -12.43 -19.63
CA GLU A 14 -0.41 -13.59 -18.97
C GLU A 14 0.26 -13.88 -17.63
N ILE A 15 1.60 -13.83 -17.58
CA ILE A 15 2.38 -14.01 -16.34
C ILE A 15 1.97 -12.97 -15.29
N ILE A 16 1.81 -11.70 -15.69
CA ILE A 16 1.38 -10.63 -14.78
C ILE A 16 -0.04 -10.89 -14.26
N ILE A 17 -0.98 -11.28 -15.14
CA ILE A 17 -2.37 -11.55 -14.75
C ILE A 17 -2.44 -12.77 -13.83
N GLU A 18 -1.71 -13.84 -14.13
CA GLU A 18 -1.61 -15.04 -13.31
C GLU A 18 -1.04 -14.73 -11.92
N LYS A 19 0.01 -13.91 -11.85
CA LYS A 19 0.55 -13.42 -10.58
C LYS A 19 -0.49 -12.64 -9.77
N LYS A 20 -1.26 -11.74 -10.41
CA LYS A 20 -2.33 -10.99 -9.73
C LYS A 20 -3.43 -11.92 -9.23
N LYS A 21 -3.86 -12.89 -10.05
CA LYS A 21 -4.86 -13.92 -9.67
C LYS A 21 -4.43 -14.72 -8.45
N ARG A 22 -3.17 -15.16 -8.42
CA ARG A 22 -2.63 -15.87 -7.24
C ARG A 22 -2.62 -15.01 -5.98
N LEU A 23 -2.35 -13.70 -6.12
CA LEU A 23 -2.33 -12.79 -4.98
C LEU A 23 -3.73 -12.53 -4.42
N VAL A 24 -4.76 -12.39 -5.28
CA VAL A 24 -6.13 -12.12 -4.83
C VAL A 24 -6.79 -13.27 -4.08
N GLN A 25 -6.30 -14.50 -4.27
CA GLN A 25 -6.72 -15.68 -3.49
C GLN A 25 -6.42 -15.52 -1.99
N ASN A 26 -5.52 -14.61 -1.60
CA ASN A 26 -5.32 -14.28 -0.20
C ASN A 26 -6.44 -13.35 0.28
N PRO A 27 -7.19 -13.68 1.35
CA PRO A 27 -8.28 -12.83 1.86
C PRO A 27 -7.81 -11.43 2.27
N ARG A 28 -6.56 -11.30 2.74
CA ARG A 28 -5.95 -10.02 3.14
C ARG A 28 -5.42 -9.20 1.97
N SER A 29 -5.46 -9.73 0.75
CA SER A 29 -5.01 -8.98 -0.42
C SER A 29 -5.87 -7.74 -0.64
N ILE A 30 -5.22 -6.69 -1.12
CA ILE A 30 -5.86 -5.42 -1.46
C ILE A 30 -5.58 -5.16 -2.95
N VAL A 31 -6.62 -4.78 -3.67
CA VAL A 31 -6.56 -4.43 -5.08
C VAL A 31 -6.79 -2.94 -5.25
N ILE A 32 -5.84 -2.24 -5.87
CA ILE A 32 -5.94 -0.81 -6.15
C ILE A 32 -5.85 -0.60 -7.66
N ARG A 33 -6.86 0.05 -8.24
CA ARG A 33 -6.82 0.49 -9.63
C ARG A 33 -6.06 1.80 -9.73
N VAL A 34 -4.91 1.78 -10.40
CA VAL A 34 -4.10 2.99 -10.59
C VAL A 34 -4.52 3.71 -11.86
N SER A 35 -4.86 4.98 -11.74
CA SER A 35 -5.21 5.85 -12.87
C SER A 35 -5.01 7.30 -12.47
N ASN A 36 -4.80 8.18 -13.44
CA ASN A 36 -4.65 9.62 -13.17
C ASN A 36 -5.91 10.23 -12.52
N ALA A 37 -7.08 9.60 -12.69
CA ALA A 37 -8.34 10.00 -12.09
C ALA A 37 -8.60 9.40 -10.69
N SER A 38 -8.01 8.24 -10.36
CA SER A 38 -8.09 7.62 -9.03
C SER A 38 -6.86 7.96 -8.19
N ILE A 39 -5.83 7.12 -8.29
CA ILE A 39 -4.59 7.19 -7.53
C ILE A 39 -3.43 6.91 -8.50
N PRO A 40 -2.44 7.82 -8.58
CA PRO A 40 -1.23 7.60 -9.35
C PRO A 40 -0.46 6.32 -8.96
N ALA A 41 0.15 5.68 -9.95
CA ALA A 41 0.84 4.40 -9.79
C ALA A 41 2.06 4.48 -8.86
N ASN A 42 2.77 5.61 -8.86
CA ASN A 42 3.93 5.85 -8.00
C ASN A 42 3.53 5.85 -6.51
N ILE A 43 2.39 6.44 -6.15
CA ILE A 43 1.92 6.47 -4.76
C ILE A 43 1.67 5.05 -4.23
N VAL A 44 0.99 4.22 -5.02
CA VAL A 44 0.72 2.82 -4.65
C VAL A 44 2.04 2.04 -4.48
N ARG A 45 3.04 2.29 -5.32
CA ARG A 45 4.38 1.70 -5.15
C ARG A 45 5.05 2.17 -3.86
N SER A 46 4.99 3.47 -3.54
CA SER A 46 5.54 4.02 -2.30
C SER A 46 4.94 3.37 -1.05
N ILE A 47 3.63 3.08 -1.05
CA ILE A 47 2.97 2.33 0.03
C ILE A 47 3.54 0.91 0.13
N PHE A 48 3.79 0.24 -1.00
CA PHE A 48 4.34 -1.11 -0.99
C PHE A 48 5.78 -1.14 -0.53
N ASP A 49 6.55 -0.12 -0.88
CA ASP A 49 7.93 0.00 -0.42
C ASP A 49 7.97 0.30 1.09
N LEU A 50 7.03 1.08 1.62
CA LEU A 50 6.86 1.24 3.06
C LEU A 50 6.57 -0.08 3.77
N ASP A 51 5.63 -0.87 3.26
CA ASP A 51 5.33 -2.19 3.83
C ASP A 51 6.55 -3.13 3.82
N LYS A 52 7.37 -3.09 2.75
CA LYS A 52 8.62 -3.87 2.70
C LYS A 52 9.63 -3.38 3.73
N VAL A 53 9.83 -2.07 3.85
CA VAL A 53 10.77 -1.46 4.79
C VAL A 53 10.37 -1.81 6.22
N VAL A 54 9.10 -1.62 6.57
CA VAL A 54 8.55 -1.99 7.89
C VAL A 54 8.73 -3.48 8.17
N ASN A 55 8.38 -4.34 7.20
CA ASN A 55 8.59 -5.77 7.35
C ASN A 55 10.08 -6.14 7.51
N ASN A 56 10.98 -5.44 6.82
CA ASN A 56 12.42 -5.67 6.96
C ASN A 56 12.92 -5.26 8.36
N ILE A 57 12.43 -4.13 8.89
CA ILE A 57 12.70 -3.70 10.27
C ILE A 57 12.26 -4.79 11.25
N MET A 58 11.02 -5.27 11.11
CA MET A 58 10.47 -6.31 11.99
C MET A 58 11.28 -7.60 11.96
N LYS A 59 11.67 -8.07 10.78
CA LYS A 59 12.45 -9.32 10.63
C LYS A 59 13.86 -9.24 11.21
N ASN A 60 14.46 -8.05 11.19
CA ASN A 60 15.83 -7.83 11.65
C ASN A 60 15.89 -7.30 13.10
N THR A 61 14.74 -7.13 13.75
CA THR A 61 14.66 -6.66 15.14
C THR A 61 15.30 -7.68 16.07
N GLY A 62 16.19 -7.22 16.95
CA GLY A 62 16.96 -8.07 17.88
C GLY A 62 18.24 -8.66 17.28
N PHE A 63 18.48 -8.46 15.98
CA PHE A 63 19.73 -8.86 15.31
C PHE A 63 20.52 -7.62 14.86
N THR A 64 20.04 -6.95 13.81
CA THR A 64 20.70 -5.76 13.22
C THR A 64 19.91 -4.48 13.43
N VAL A 65 18.68 -4.56 13.94
CA VAL A 65 17.85 -3.42 14.33
C VAL A 65 17.49 -3.54 15.81
N SER A 66 17.66 -2.46 16.58
CA SER A 66 17.30 -2.46 18.00
C SER A 66 15.77 -2.54 18.18
N LEU A 67 15.33 -3.13 19.29
CA LEU A 67 13.88 -3.18 19.61
C LEU A 67 13.28 -1.78 19.75
N GLN A 68 14.06 -0.81 20.26
CA GLN A 68 13.61 0.57 20.42
C GLN A 68 13.40 1.25 19.06
N ASP A 69 14.33 1.07 18.12
CA ASP A 69 14.21 1.63 16.77
C ASP A 69 13.06 1.00 16.00
N ALA A 70 12.88 -0.31 16.13
CA ALA A 70 11.74 -1.01 15.53
C ALA A 70 10.40 -0.49 16.05
N LYS A 71 10.27 -0.34 17.38
CA LYS A 71 9.07 0.26 18.00
C LYS A 71 8.82 1.68 17.49
N LYS A 72 9.86 2.50 17.41
CA LYS A 72 9.74 3.87 16.90
C LYS A 72 9.27 3.90 15.45
N ALA A 73 9.83 3.04 14.59
CA ALA A 73 9.43 2.95 13.19
C ALA A 73 7.96 2.57 13.02
N ILE A 74 7.49 1.56 13.77
CA ILE A 74 6.07 1.14 13.75
C ILE A 74 5.17 2.29 14.22
N GLU A 75 5.56 2.98 15.28
CA GLU A 75 4.79 4.10 15.84
C GLU A 75 4.69 5.27 14.84
N GLU A 76 5.74 5.56 14.08
CA GLU A 76 5.70 6.57 13.01
C GLU A 76 4.72 6.19 11.89
N VAL A 77 4.71 4.93 11.48
CA VAL A 77 3.77 4.42 10.47
C VAL A 77 2.33 4.43 11.01
N LYS A 78 2.14 4.08 12.28
CA LYS A 78 0.83 4.13 12.95
C LYS A 78 0.29 5.55 13.00
N LYS A 79 1.11 6.53 13.41
CA LYS A 79 0.74 7.97 13.39
C LYS A 79 0.38 8.45 11.99
N LEU A 80 1.13 8.03 10.97
CA LEU A 80 0.82 8.35 9.58
C LEU A 80 -0.54 7.77 9.15
N SER A 81 -0.81 6.51 9.50
CA SER A 81 -2.09 5.86 9.25
C SER A 81 -3.24 6.60 9.93
N SER A 82 -3.15 6.83 11.25
CA SER A 82 -4.22 7.50 12.00
C SER A 82 -4.48 8.91 11.48
N SER A 83 -3.44 9.71 11.22
CA SER A 83 -3.61 11.07 10.68
C SER A 83 -4.25 11.07 9.28
N LEU A 84 -3.92 10.12 8.41
CA LEU A 84 -4.57 9.96 7.11
C LEU A 84 -6.07 9.71 7.28
N TRP A 85 -6.44 8.82 8.20
CA TRP A 85 -7.84 8.50 8.46
C TRP A 85 -8.64 9.65 9.05
N GLU A 86 -8.03 10.50 9.87
CA GLU A 86 -8.66 11.74 10.33
C GLU A 86 -8.94 12.71 9.17
N GLU A 87 -8.06 12.81 8.16
CA GLU A 87 -8.36 13.59 6.95
C GLU A 87 -9.45 12.94 6.08
N ILE A 88 -9.46 11.60 5.96
CA ILE A 88 -10.48 10.86 5.21
C ILE A 88 -11.87 11.12 5.81
N LYS A 89 -12.00 11.08 7.13
CA LYS A 89 -13.29 11.30 7.83
C LYS A 89 -13.87 12.69 7.56
N LYS A 90 -13.03 13.70 7.34
CA LYS A 90 -13.49 15.07 7.00
C LYS A 90 -14.14 15.14 5.63
N VAL A 91 -13.69 14.32 4.68
CA VAL A 91 -14.15 14.33 3.28
C VAL A 91 -15.12 13.20 2.95
N VAL A 92 -15.24 12.19 3.83
CA VAL A 92 -16.18 11.07 3.76
C VAL A 92 -16.95 10.95 5.08
N PRO A 93 -18.01 11.77 5.28
CA PRO A 93 -18.72 11.83 6.56
C PRO A 93 -19.33 10.50 7.03
N SER A 94 -19.69 9.62 6.09
CA SER A 94 -20.19 8.26 6.41
C SER A 94 -19.18 7.38 7.14
N LEU A 95 -17.90 7.75 7.14
CA LEU A 95 -16.83 7.04 7.84
C LEU A 95 -16.45 7.69 9.18
N TYR A 96 -17.18 8.70 9.66
CA TYR A 96 -16.84 9.42 10.90
C TYR A 96 -16.64 8.48 12.11
N ALA A 97 -17.56 7.53 12.30
CA ALA A 97 -17.51 6.55 13.39
C ALA A 97 -16.66 5.30 13.07
N TYR A 98 -16.11 5.21 11.86
CA TYR A 98 -15.37 4.03 11.43
C TYR A 98 -14.00 3.95 12.11
N ASN A 99 -13.68 2.76 12.66
CA ASN A 99 -12.34 2.46 13.17
C ASN A 99 -11.47 1.91 12.04
N HIS A 100 -10.45 2.67 11.67
CA HIS A 100 -9.51 2.28 10.63
C HIS A 100 -8.75 0.98 10.90
N GLU A 101 -8.61 0.56 12.15
CA GLU A 101 -8.00 -0.73 12.49
C GLU A 101 -8.73 -1.92 11.88
N ASN A 102 -10.03 -1.78 11.61
CA ASN A 102 -10.88 -2.79 10.96
C ASN A 102 -10.86 -2.70 9.42
N TRP A 103 -9.76 -2.25 8.81
CA TRP A 103 -9.60 -2.01 7.37
C TRP A 103 -10.15 -3.11 6.44
N GLN A 104 -10.22 -4.35 6.91
CA GLN A 104 -10.81 -5.49 6.21
C GLN A 104 -12.29 -5.29 5.87
N GLU A 105 -13.05 -4.57 6.71
CA GLU A 105 -14.47 -4.25 6.48
C GLU A 105 -14.68 -3.36 5.24
N LEU A 106 -13.72 -2.49 4.94
CA LEU A 106 -13.70 -1.63 3.74
C LEU A 106 -12.92 -2.24 2.57
N ASN A 107 -12.37 -3.43 2.74
CA ASN A 107 -11.73 -4.15 1.65
C ASN A 107 -12.79 -4.75 0.71
N ASP A 108 -12.39 -5.02 -0.54
CA ASP A 108 -13.30 -5.67 -1.49
C ASP A 108 -13.51 -7.15 -1.13
N ARG A 109 -14.72 -7.65 -1.39
CA ARG A 109 -15.01 -9.09 -1.39
C ARG A 109 -14.17 -9.82 -2.44
N ASP A 110 -13.94 -11.11 -2.25
CA ASP A 110 -13.06 -11.92 -3.10
C ASP A 110 -13.43 -11.86 -4.60
N GLU A 111 -14.70 -12.00 -4.93
CA GLU A 111 -15.21 -11.91 -6.31
C GLU A 111 -14.89 -10.55 -6.98
N VAL A 112 -15.00 -9.47 -6.20
CA VAL A 112 -14.72 -8.11 -6.67
C VAL A 112 -13.21 -7.93 -6.85
N LYS A 113 -12.38 -8.44 -5.92
CA LYS A 113 -10.92 -8.43 -6.04
C LYS A 113 -10.46 -9.15 -7.31
N GLU A 114 -11.02 -10.32 -7.59
CA GLU A 114 -10.71 -11.07 -8.81
C GLU A 114 -11.04 -10.30 -10.09
N THR A 115 -12.22 -9.67 -10.11
CA THR A 115 -12.66 -8.86 -11.26
C THR A 115 -11.73 -7.66 -11.46
N LEU A 116 -11.42 -6.93 -10.39
CA LEU A 116 -10.53 -5.77 -10.45
C LEU A 116 -9.10 -6.15 -10.86
N ALA A 117 -8.58 -7.27 -10.36
CA ALA A 117 -7.22 -7.74 -10.64
C ALA A 117 -6.97 -8.06 -12.11
N ARG A 118 -8.01 -8.35 -12.90
CA ARG A 118 -7.91 -8.55 -14.36
C ARG A 118 -7.57 -7.26 -15.11
N ALA A 119 -7.81 -6.09 -14.52
CA ALA A 119 -7.49 -4.82 -15.15
C ALA A 119 -5.96 -4.66 -15.33
N ARG A 120 -5.54 -4.14 -16.49
CA ARG A 120 -4.12 -3.92 -16.82
C ARG A 120 -3.44 -3.06 -15.75
N ASN A 121 -4.11 -2.01 -15.31
CA ASN A 121 -3.67 -1.03 -14.34
C ASN A 121 -4.07 -1.34 -12.89
N ALA A 122 -4.50 -2.57 -12.57
CA ALA A 122 -4.66 -2.96 -11.17
C ALA A 122 -3.30 -3.32 -10.56
N MET A 123 -3.05 -2.87 -9.34
CA MET A 123 -1.98 -3.37 -8.48
C MET A 123 -2.62 -4.21 -7.38
N VAL A 124 -2.08 -5.41 -7.17
CA VAL A 124 -2.52 -6.32 -6.11
C VAL A 124 -1.35 -6.52 -5.17
N PHE A 125 -1.59 -6.39 -3.88
CA PHE A 125 -0.58 -6.65 -2.86
C PHE A 125 -1.20 -7.28 -1.63
N ILE A 126 -0.36 -7.98 -0.87
CA ILE A 126 -0.72 -8.57 0.42
C ILE A 126 0.06 -7.78 1.46
N PRO A 127 -0.59 -6.96 2.30
CA PRO A 127 0.08 -6.18 3.33
C PRO A 127 0.72 -7.10 4.36
N ARG A 128 1.94 -6.76 4.79
CA ARG A 128 2.68 -7.46 5.85
C ARG A 128 2.53 -6.77 7.20
N SER A 129 2.13 -5.51 7.21
CA SER A 129 1.76 -4.74 8.40
C SER A 129 0.31 -4.25 8.33
N ASN A 130 -0.37 -4.16 9.47
CA ASN A 130 -1.74 -3.66 9.51
C ASN A 130 -1.79 -2.17 9.16
N GLU A 131 -0.81 -1.40 9.61
CA GLU A 131 -0.74 0.05 9.39
C GLU A 131 -0.58 0.36 7.89
N CYS A 132 0.24 -0.40 7.15
CA CYS A 132 0.33 -0.23 5.69
C CYS A 132 -0.95 -0.69 4.98
N ALA A 133 -1.65 -1.70 5.50
CA ALA A 133 -2.96 -2.10 4.99
C ALA A 133 -3.98 -0.97 5.13
N GLN A 134 -4.04 -0.36 6.32
CA GLN A 134 -4.90 0.78 6.63
C GLN A 134 -4.60 1.98 5.74
N ILE A 135 -3.33 2.32 5.52
CA ILE A 135 -2.92 3.39 4.60
C ILE A 135 -3.42 3.09 3.19
N ALA A 136 -3.19 1.87 2.70
CA ALA A 136 -3.59 1.49 1.36
C ALA A 136 -5.11 1.49 1.13
N ILE A 137 -5.88 1.01 2.11
CA ILE A 137 -7.35 1.11 2.09
C ILE A 137 -7.78 2.57 2.14
N GLY A 138 -7.14 3.40 2.97
CA GLY A 138 -7.43 4.84 3.02
C GLY A 138 -7.24 5.52 1.67
N PHE A 139 -6.12 5.25 0.99
CA PHE A 139 -5.89 5.72 -0.37
C PHE A 139 -6.94 5.21 -1.36
N LYS A 140 -7.32 3.93 -1.28
CA LYS A 140 -8.39 3.34 -2.10
C LYS A 140 -9.73 4.07 -1.90
N VAL A 141 -10.10 4.39 -0.66
CA VAL A 141 -11.29 5.18 -0.33
C VAL A 141 -11.21 6.57 -0.97
N LEU A 142 -10.10 7.29 -0.79
CA LEU A 142 -9.89 8.60 -1.40
C LEU A 142 -9.99 8.55 -2.93
N GLY A 143 -9.38 7.53 -3.56
CA GLY A 143 -9.44 7.33 -5.00
C GLY A 143 -10.87 7.11 -5.52
N ARG A 144 -11.70 6.38 -4.76
CA ARG A 144 -13.12 6.18 -5.09
C ARG A 144 -13.90 7.50 -4.98
N VAL A 145 -13.75 8.22 -3.87
CA VAL A 145 -14.46 9.49 -3.62
C VAL A 145 -14.07 10.56 -4.63
N ARG A 146 -12.78 10.60 -5.02
CA ARG A 146 -12.30 11.50 -6.08
C ARG A 146 -12.99 11.22 -7.42
N LEU A 147 -13.19 9.95 -7.78
CA LEU A 147 -13.92 9.57 -8.98
C LEU A 147 -15.40 9.94 -8.88
N GLU A 148 -16.03 9.71 -7.73
CA GLU A 148 -17.42 10.10 -7.48
C GLU A 148 -17.60 11.62 -7.67
N TYR A 149 -16.76 12.45 -7.06
CA TYR A 149 -16.80 13.91 -7.25
C TYR A 149 -16.48 14.35 -8.68
N SER A 150 -15.58 13.65 -9.37
CA SER A 150 -15.29 13.94 -10.78
C SER A 150 -16.51 13.67 -11.66
N ASN A 151 -17.23 12.57 -11.39
CA ASN A 151 -18.43 12.19 -12.14
C ASN A 151 -19.62 13.12 -11.87
N THR A 152 -19.70 13.72 -10.68
CA THR A 152 -20.75 14.70 -10.34
C THR A 152 -20.38 16.15 -10.64
N GLY A 153 -19.20 16.41 -11.22
CA GLY A 153 -18.73 17.77 -11.51
C GLY A 153 -18.32 18.60 -10.28
N ASN A 154 -18.13 17.98 -9.11
CA ASN A 154 -17.71 18.66 -7.88
C ASN A 154 -16.19 18.92 -7.89
N LEU A 155 -15.76 19.95 -8.63
CA LEU A 155 -14.34 20.27 -8.81
C LEU A 155 -13.63 20.65 -7.50
N GLU A 156 -14.31 21.33 -6.57
CA GLU A 156 -13.74 21.67 -5.27
C GLU A 156 -13.44 20.42 -4.44
N GLY A 157 -14.38 19.47 -4.41
CA GLY A 157 -14.20 18.17 -3.79
C GLY A 157 -13.04 17.40 -4.41
N VAL A 158 -12.93 17.37 -5.74
CA VAL A 158 -11.80 16.74 -6.44
C VAL A 158 -10.47 17.35 -6.02
N ASN A 159 -10.38 18.68 -5.94
CA ASN A 159 -9.16 19.38 -5.54
C ASN A 159 -8.78 19.10 -4.08
N LYS A 160 -9.75 19.09 -3.16
CA LYS A 160 -9.52 18.73 -1.75
C LYS A 160 -8.95 17.33 -1.60
N ILE A 161 -9.54 16.35 -2.30
CA ILE A 161 -9.03 14.96 -2.27
C ILE A 161 -7.64 14.86 -2.90
N ALA A 162 -7.40 15.55 -4.02
CA ALA A 162 -6.10 15.55 -4.68
C ALA A 162 -5.00 16.09 -3.75
N LYS A 163 -5.29 17.17 -2.99
CA LYS A 163 -4.36 17.71 -2.00
C LYS A 163 -4.02 16.69 -0.91
N ILE A 164 -5.02 16.03 -0.32
CA ILE A 164 -4.79 14.98 0.68
C ILE A 164 -3.92 13.85 0.12
N ILE A 165 -4.23 13.38 -1.09
CA ILE A 165 -3.45 12.32 -1.76
C ILE A 165 -1.99 12.74 -1.94
N THR A 166 -1.73 13.97 -2.41
CA THR A 166 -0.37 14.48 -2.63
C THR A 166 0.38 14.66 -1.31
N ASP A 167 -0.21 15.32 -0.33
CA ASP A 167 0.40 15.59 0.97
C ASP A 167 0.82 14.27 1.66
N TYR A 168 -0.04 13.25 1.63
CA TYR A 168 0.28 11.96 2.23
C TYR A 168 1.24 11.13 1.38
N ALA A 169 1.25 11.28 0.05
CA ALA A 169 2.26 10.65 -0.78
C ALA A 169 3.67 11.17 -0.45
N GLU A 170 3.82 12.47 -0.22
CA GLU A 170 5.08 13.07 0.22
C GLU A 170 5.48 12.58 1.60
N LYS A 171 4.55 12.53 2.57
CA LYS A 171 4.82 11.98 3.90
C LYS A 171 5.27 10.51 3.85
N ILE A 172 4.62 9.67 3.03
CA ILE A 172 5.01 8.27 2.83
C ILE A 172 6.43 8.18 2.26
N ASN A 173 6.76 8.99 1.24
CA ASN A 173 8.08 8.98 0.64
C ASN A 173 9.17 9.42 1.63
N SER A 174 8.91 10.49 2.39
CA SER A 174 9.82 10.96 3.44
C SER A 174 10.02 9.91 4.53
N LEU A 175 8.95 9.24 4.97
CA LEU A 175 9.05 8.17 5.95
C LEU A 175 9.85 6.98 5.41
N ASN A 176 9.61 6.56 4.16
CA ASN A 176 10.39 5.52 3.49
C ASN A 176 11.89 5.81 3.51
N LEU A 177 12.28 7.04 3.15
CA LEU A 177 13.68 7.46 3.13
C LEU A 177 14.30 7.46 4.53
N THR A 178 13.59 7.99 5.53
CA THR A 178 14.05 8.03 6.92
C THR A 178 14.25 6.62 7.47
N LEU A 179 13.25 5.74 7.32
CA LEU A 179 13.32 4.37 7.81
C LEU A 179 14.42 3.57 7.12
N SER A 180 14.57 3.72 5.80
CA SER A 180 15.62 3.01 5.04
C SER A 180 17.04 3.43 5.47
N LYS A 181 17.27 4.74 5.71
CA LYS A 181 18.56 5.25 6.20
C LYS A 181 18.89 4.76 7.60
N ASN A 182 17.89 4.69 8.48
CA ASN A 182 18.09 4.22 9.85
C ASN A 182 18.53 2.74 9.88
N ILE A 183 17.97 1.90 9.01
CA ILE A 183 18.38 0.49 8.87
C ILE A 183 19.85 0.38 8.43
N GLN A 184 20.30 1.20 7.48
CA GLN A 184 21.68 1.18 7.00
C GLN A 184 22.68 1.57 8.10
N LYS A 185 22.38 2.62 8.87
CA LYS A 185 23.21 3.07 9.99
C LYS A 185 23.31 2.05 11.13
N SER A 186 22.22 1.35 11.45
CA SER A 186 22.23 0.28 12.46
C SER A 186 23.08 -0.93 12.03
N GLY A 187 23.16 -1.21 10.73
CA GLY A 187 24.02 -2.27 10.19
C GLY A 187 25.52 -1.92 10.21
N GLU A 188 25.88 -0.66 9.95
CA GLU A 188 27.28 -0.20 9.96
C GLU A 188 27.87 -0.15 11.38
N ASN A 189 27.09 0.25 12.38
CA ASN A 189 27.55 0.32 13.77
C ASN A 189 27.85 -1.06 14.40
N ASN A 190 27.24 -2.14 13.90
CA ASN A 190 27.51 -3.49 14.38
C ASN A 190 28.76 -4.14 13.77
N GLY A 191 29.34 -3.55 12.71
CA GLY A 191 30.54 -4.08 12.03
C GLY A 191 31.87 -3.51 12.55
N ASN A 192 31.83 -2.52 13.46
CA ASN A 192 33.02 -1.81 13.96
C ASN A 192 33.42 -2.18 15.41
N ASN A 193 32.78 -3.17 16.02
CA ASN A 193 33.08 -3.63 17.38
C ASN A 193 33.93 -4.92 17.45
N ASP A 194 34.41 -5.42 16.30
CA ASP A 194 35.29 -6.60 16.22
C ASP A 194 36.74 -6.20 15.86
N ASN A 195 37.37 -5.33 16.64
CA ASN A 195 38.82 -5.09 16.61
C ASN A 195 39.38 -4.89 18.02
#